data_AF-X1PGQ9-F1
#
_entry.id   AF-X1PGQ9-F1
#
_cell.length_a   1.000
_cell.length_b   1.000
_cell.length_c   1.000
_cell.angle_alpha   90.00
_cell.angle_beta   90.00
_cell.angle_gamma   90.00
#
_symmetry.space_group_name_H-M   'P 1'
#
loop_
_entity.id
_entity.type
_entity.pdbx_description
1 polymer ?
#
loop_
_entity_poly.entity_id
_entity_poly.type
_entity_poly.pdbx_seq_one_letter_code
_entity_poly.pdbx_strand_id
1 'polypeptide(L)'
;LLEAGLPKDGKTTLYDGRTGRPFDQKVTVGYSYILKLAHLVADKIHARSTGPYSLVTQQPLGGKAQFGGQRFGEMEVWALEGYGAAYNLQEILTIKSDDVLGRIKTYEAIVKGEGIPVPGMPESFKVLIKELRSLSLDVQILNAQGKEVDVREDIDSKDEINENLMKEIT
;
A
#
# COMPACT_ATOMS: atom_id res chain seq x y z
N LEU A 1 50.63 21.10 8.67
CA LEU A 1 49.97 21.72 9.84
C LEU A 1 50.82 22.84 10.43
N LEU A 2 52.05 22.55 10.88
CA LEU A 2 52.93 23.56 11.50
C LEU A 2 53.31 24.73 10.57
N GLU A 3 53.64 24.44 9.31
CA GLU A 3 53.92 25.48 8.29
C GLU A 3 52.71 26.38 8.01
N ALA A 4 51.50 25.85 8.22
CA ALA A 4 50.24 26.56 8.07
C ALA A 4 49.76 27.23 9.38
N GLY A 5 50.58 27.24 10.44
CA GLY A 5 50.25 27.82 11.74
C GLY A 5 49.19 27.03 12.55
N LEU A 6 48.91 25.78 12.19
CA LEU A 6 47.89 24.96 12.83
C LEU A 6 48.48 23.99 13.89
N PRO A 7 47.70 23.66 14.94
CA PRO A 7 48.10 22.68 15.96
C PRO A 7 48.51 21.33 15.36
N LYS A 8 49.53 20.68 15.95
CA LYS A 8 50.04 19.37 15.48
C LYS A 8 49.00 18.25 15.54
N ASP A 9 48.06 18.35 16.48
CA ASP A 9 46.98 17.39 16.69
C ASP A 9 45.77 17.61 15.76
N GLY A 10 45.77 18.68 14.95
CA GLY A 10 44.69 19.00 14.01
C GLY A 10 43.38 19.39 14.70
N LYS A 11 43.42 19.77 15.99
CA LYS A 11 42.24 20.12 16.80
C LYS A 11 42.17 21.61 17.08
N THR A 12 40.96 22.13 17.22
CA THR A 12 40.69 23.52 17.59
C THR A 12 39.59 23.61 18.66
N THR A 13 39.53 24.72 19.40
CA THR A 13 38.42 24.98 20.32
C THR A 13 37.22 25.46 19.51
N LEU A 14 36.13 24.68 19.54
CA LEU A 14 34.84 25.10 18.99
C LEU A 14 34.00 25.76 20.08
N TYR A 15 33.09 26.63 19.66
CA TYR A 15 32.10 27.28 20.52
C TYR A 15 30.71 26.82 20.11
N ASP A 16 29.84 26.59 21.08
CA ASP A 16 28.44 26.27 20.82
C ASP A 16 27.73 27.49 20.22
N GLY A 17 27.23 27.34 18.99
CA GLY A 17 26.53 28.41 18.26
C GLY A 17 25.21 28.85 18.90
N ARG A 18 24.67 28.11 19.87
CA ARG A 18 23.46 28.50 20.61
C ARG A 18 23.75 29.31 21.87
N THR A 19 24.82 28.98 22.60
CA THR A 19 25.10 29.55 23.94
C THR A 19 26.35 30.43 24.00
N GLY A 20 27.25 30.34 23.02
CA GLY A 20 28.52 31.06 22.98
C GLY A 20 29.62 30.51 23.91
N ARG A 21 29.37 29.41 24.62
CA ARG A 21 30.37 28.78 25.50
C ARG A 21 31.28 27.84 24.71
N PRO A 22 32.57 27.71 25.06
CA PRO A 22 33.46 26.73 24.43
C PRO A 22 33.05 25.30 24.80
N PHE A 23 33.29 24.35 23.89
CA PHE A 23 33.17 22.92 24.23
C PHE A 23 34.32 22.49 25.16
N ASP A 24 34.06 21.52 26.04
CA ASP A 24 35.02 21.06 27.06
C ASP A 24 36.29 20.45 26.45
N GLN A 25 36.21 19.89 25.24
CA GLN A 25 37.32 19.26 24.53
C GLN A 25 37.55 19.92 23.16
N LYS A 26 38.82 19.95 22.74
CA LYS A 26 39.19 20.40 21.39
C LYS A 26 38.67 19.41 20.35
N VAL A 27 38.08 19.94 19.27
CA VAL A 27 37.45 19.16 18.20
C VAL A 27 38.32 19.18 16.96
N THR A 28 38.44 18.04 16.27
CA THR A 28 39.11 17.95 14.97
C THR A 28 38.22 18.55 13.90
N VAL A 29 38.73 19.56 13.19
CA VAL A 29 38.02 20.23 12.10
C VAL A 29 38.95 20.27 10.90
N GLY A 30 38.42 20.02 9.71
CA GLY A 30 39.20 20.03 8.49
C GLY A 30 38.34 20.14 7.25
N TYR A 31 39.02 20.28 6.11
CA TYR A 31 38.38 20.28 4.81
C TYR A 31 38.17 18.84 4.36
N SER A 32 36.92 18.39 4.44
CA SER A 32 36.50 17.09 3.90
C SER A 32 35.78 17.28 2.58
N TYR A 33 36.17 16.47 1.59
CA TYR A 33 35.43 16.37 0.34
C TYR A 33 34.30 15.35 0.52
N ILE A 34 33.06 15.84 0.64
CA ILE A 34 31.87 15.01 0.86
C ILE A 34 31.07 14.93 -0.44
N LEU A 35 30.81 13.71 -0.90
CA LEU A 35 30.00 13.45 -2.08
C LEU A 35 28.52 13.33 -1.73
N LYS A 36 27.65 13.91 -2.56
CA LYS A 36 26.20 13.73 -2.49
C LYS A 36 25.79 12.61 -3.45
N LEU A 37 25.21 11.54 -2.92
CA LEU A 37 24.66 10.44 -3.72
C LEU A 37 23.28 10.82 -4.30
N ALA A 38 22.94 10.23 -5.44
CA ALA A 38 21.73 10.57 -6.20
C ALA A 38 20.41 10.14 -5.53
N HIS A 39 20.44 9.34 -4.46
CA HIS A 39 19.25 8.77 -3.83
C HIS A 39 18.53 9.77 -2.91
N LEU A 40 17.80 10.71 -3.51
CA LEU A 40 17.00 11.69 -2.78
C LEU A 40 15.69 11.09 -2.28
N VAL A 41 15.25 11.56 -1.11
CA VAL A 41 13.97 11.15 -0.50
C VAL A 41 12.78 11.59 -1.36
N ALA A 42 12.88 12.75 -2.01
CA ALA A 42 11.86 13.27 -2.92
C ALA A 42 11.44 12.26 -4.00
N ASP A 43 12.41 11.49 -4.50
CA ASP A 43 12.16 10.48 -5.54
C ASP A 43 11.57 9.18 -4.99
N LYS A 44 11.58 8.98 -3.66
CA LYS A 44 11.15 7.75 -3.00
C LYS A 44 9.78 7.85 -2.34
N ILE A 45 9.32 9.04 -1.98
CA ILE A 45 7.98 9.21 -1.40
C ILE A 45 6.93 8.87 -2.45
N HIS A 46 5.96 8.03 -2.07
CA HIS A 46 4.84 7.62 -2.91
C HIS A 46 3.60 7.40 -2.02
N ALA A 47 2.45 7.88 -2.46
CA ALA A 47 1.18 7.69 -1.79
C ALA A 47 0.10 7.39 -2.84
N ARG A 48 -0.82 6.51 -2.48
CA ARG A 48 -1.95 6.11 -3.33
C ARG A 48 -3.22 6.11 -2.49
N SER A 49 -4.28 6.72 -3.02
CA SER A 49 -5.65 6.60 -2.49
C SER A 49 -6.46 5.67 -3.39
N THR A 50 -6.75 6.10 -4.61
CA THR A 50 -7.35 5.29 -5.68
C THR A 50 -6.44 5.31 -6.91
N GLY A 51 -6.67 4.43 -7.89
CA GLY A 51 -5.81 4.33 -9.07
C GLY A 51 -6.20 3.18 -9.99
N PRO A 52 -5.38 2.86 -11.00
CA PRO A 52 -5.68 1.80 -11.95
C PRO A 52 -5.56 0.41 -11.33
N TYR A 53 -6.28 -0.54 -11.93
CA TYR A 53 -6.36 -1.94 -11.52
C TYR A 53 -6.04 -2.87 -12.70
N SER A 54 -5.58 -4.08 -12.38
CA SER A 54 -5.38 -5.15 -13.35
C SER A 54 -6.69 -5.59 -13.97
N LEU A 55 -6.70 -5.87 -15.28
CA LEU A 55 -7.90 -6.34 -15.99
C LEU A 55 -8.39 -7.70 -15.47
N VAL A 56 -7.46 -8.62 -15.16
CA VAL A 56 -7.80 -10.00 -14.81
C VAL A 56 -8.11 -10.13 -13.33
N THR A 57 -7.17 -9.76 -12.47
CA THR A 57 -7.29 -9.97 -11.01
C THR A 57 -7.99 -8.84 -10.28
N GLN A 58 -8.27 -7.71 -10.96
CA GLN A 58 -8.84 -6.51 -10.36
C GLN A 58 -8.03 -5.91 -9.19
N GLN A 59 -6.79 -6.36 -9.01
CA GLN A 59 -5.88 -5.85 -7.98
C GLN A 59 -5.20 -4.53 -8.40
N PRO A 60 -4.82 -3.68 -7.44
CA PRO A 60 -4.02 -2.47 -7.69
C PRO A 60 -2.78 -2.76 -8.53
N LEU A 61 -2.54 -1.99 -9.60
CA LEU A 61 -1.30 -2.12 -10.37
C LEU A 61 -0.06 -1.78 -9.51
N GLY A 62 1.09 -2.34 -9.87
CA GLY A 62 2.36 -2.10 -9.16
C GLY A 62 3.15 -0.91 -9.71
N GLY A 63 4.02 -0.34 -8.88
CA GLY A 63 5.03 0.63 -9.30
C GLY A 63 4.61 2.10 -9.19
N LYS A 64 5.57 2.95 -8.77
CA LYS A 64 5.36 4.39 -8.56
C LYS A 64 4.87 5.13 -9.81
N ALA A 65 5.37 4.76 -10.99
CA ALA A 65 5.04 5.42 -12.26
C ALA A 65 3.57 5.24 -12.68
N GLN A 66 2.89 4.19 -12.21
CA GLN A 66 1.49 3.88 -12.55
C GLN A 66 0.52 4.22 -11.40
N PHE A 67 0.96 5.07 -10.45
CA PHE A 67 0.24 5.28 -9.19
C PHE A 67 -0.09 3.96 -8.49
N GLY A 68 0.88 3.04 -8.49
CA GLY A 68 0.70 1.68 -8.05
C GLY A 68 0.50 1.53 -6.54
N GLY A 69 -0.15 0.44 -6.15
CA GLY A 69 -0.37 0.08 -4.75
C GLY A 69 0.88 -0.55 -4.15
N GLN A 70 0.96 -0.51 -2.81
CA GLN A 70 1.98 -1.25 -2.08
C GLN A 70 1.56 -2.72 -2.02
N ARG A 71 2.53 -3.63 -2.22
CA ARG A 71 2.29 -5.05 -2.00
C ARG A 71 2.14 -5.30 -0.50
N PHE A 72 1.00 -5.88 -0.13
CA PHE A 72 0.81 -6.51 1.17
C PHE A 72 1.06 -8.00 0.99
N GLY A 73 2.17 -8.50 1.53
CA GLY A 73 2.64 -9.85 1.33
C GLY A 73 2.19 -10.81 2.44
N GLU A 74 2.59 -12.06 2.28
CA GLU A 74 2.30 -13.14 3.22
C GLU A 74 2.86 -12.87 4.63
N MET A 75 4.06 -12.27 4.72
CA MET A 75 4.66 -11.92 6.00
C MET A 75 3.86 -10.83 6.73
N GLU A 76 3.31 -9.86 6.00
CA GLU A 76 2.46 -8.83 6.59
C GLU A 76 1.08 -9.37 6.98
N VAL A 77 0.54 -10.36 6.24
CA VAL A 77 -0.66 -11.10 6.63
C VAL A 77 -0.44 -11.81 7.96
N TRP A 78 0.65 -12.57 8.10
CA TRP A 78 0.98 -13.24 9.35
C TRP A 78 1.12 -12.27 10.53
N ALA A 79 1.67 -11.08 10.28
CA ALA A 79 1.75 -10.05 11.31
C ALA A 79 0.35 -9.67 11.82
N LEU A 80 -0.61 -9.39 10.93
CA LEU A 80 -1.98 -9.03 11.32
C LEU A 80 -2.72 -10.19 11.98
N GLU A 81 -2.52 -11.41 11.51
CA GLU A 81 -3.08 -12.62 12.13
C GLU A 81 -2.56 -12.81 13.56
N GLY A 82 -1.25 -12.61 13.78
CA GLY A 82 -0.64 -12.68 15.11
C GLY A 82 -1.17 -11.63 16.08
N TYR A 83 -1.57 -10.46 15.59
CA TYR A 83 -2.26 -9.44 16.39
C TYR A 83 -3.75 -9.70 16.61
N GLY A 84 -4.35 -10.69 15.92
CA GLY A 84 -5.79 -10.92 15.94
C GLY A 84 -6.60 -9.83 15.24
N ALA A 85 -5.99 -9.09 14.30
CA ALA A 85 -6.59 -7.95 13.62
C ALA A 85 -7.49 -8.39 12.43
N ALA A 86 -8.51 -9.21 12.71
CA ALA A 86 -9.35 -9.86 11.70
C ALA A 86 -10.04 -8.87 10.74
N TYR A 87 -10.64 -7.78 11.27
CA TYR A 87 -11.31 -6.76 10.45
C TYR A 87 -10.34 -6.02 9.53
N ASN A 88 -9.15 -5.67 10.03
CA ASN A 88 -8.12 -4.99 9.22
C ASN A 88 -7.61 -5.90 8.10
N LEU A 89 -7.39 -7.19 8.41
CA LEU A 89 -6.95 -8.16 7.41
C LEU A 89 -8.04 -8.37 6.35
N GLN A 90 -9.31 -8.52 6.75
CA GLN A 90 -10.42 -8.63 5.83
C GLN A 90 -10.51 -7.39 4.91
N GLU A 91 -10.40 -6.19 5.48
CA GLU A 91 -10.43 -4.93 4.72
C GLU A 91 -9.33 -4.87 3.65
N ILE A 92 -8.10 -5.27 4.01
CA ILE A 92 -6.94 -5.28 3.11
C ILE A 92 -7.13 -6.29 1.98
N LEU A 93 -7.66 -7.47 2.27
CA LEU A 93 -7.84 -8.55 1.29
C LEU A 93 -9.04 -8.35 0.37
N THR A 94 -9.98 -7.45 0.71
CA THR A 94 -11.24 -7.27 -0.01
C THR A 94 -11.35 -5.86 -0.59
N ILE A 95 -11.97 -4.92 0.14
CA ILE A 95 -12.36 -3.59 -0.32
C ILE A 95 -11.17 -2.68 -0.68
N LYS A 96 -9.97 -2.96 -0.14
CA LYS A 96 -8.73 -2.26 -0.51
C LYS A 96 -7.94 -2.93 -1.66
N SER A 97 -8.38 -4.09 -2.13
CA SER A 97 -7.69 -4.89 -3.14
C SER A 97 -8.57 -5.11 -4.38
N ASP A 98 -9.38 -6.17 -4.38
CA ASP A 98 -10.01 -6.73 -5.59
C ASP A 98 -11.53 -6.95 -5.45
N ASP A 99 -12.16 -6.50 -4.36
CA ASP A 99 -13.62 -6.41 -4.28
C ASP A 99 -14.11 -5.18 -5.05
N VAL A 100 -14.49 -5.39 -6.32
CA VAL A 100 -14.89 -4.34 -7.26
C VAL A 100 -16.12 -3.57 -6.80
N LEU A 101 -17.13 -4.26 -6.24
CA LEU A 101 -18.35 -3.61 -5.78
C LEU A 101 -18.16 -3.01 -4.39
N GLY A 102 -17.45 -3.73 -3.52
CA GLY A 102 -17.14 -3.27 -2.17
C GLY A 102 -16.32 -1.98 -2.17
N ARG A 103 -15.34 -1.83 -3.05
CA ARG A 103 -14.51 -0.60 -3.12
C ARG A 103 -15.31 0.64 -3.54
N ILE A 104 -16.25 0.50 -4.48
CA ILE A 104 -17.09 1.62 -4.94
C ILE A 104 -18.02 2.05 -3.80
N LYS A 105 -18.74 1.11 -3.20
CA LYS A 105 -19.66 1.39 -2.09
C LYS A 105 -18.91 1.94 -0.86
N THR A 106 -17.71 1.44 -0.59
CA THR A 106 -16.86 1.95 0.49
C THR A 106 -16.43 3.38 0.22
N TYR A 107 -16.04 3.70 -1.02
CA TYR A 107 -15.68 5.07 -1.39
C TYR A 107 -16.86 6.02 -1.19
N GLU A 108 -18.06 5.65 -1.66
CA GLU A 108 -19.27 6.44 -1.44
C GLU A 108 -19.61 6.60 0.04
N ALA A 109 -19.53 5.52 0.83
CA ALA A 109 -19.80 5.56 2.26
C ALA A 109 -18.84 6.50 2.99
N ILE A 110 -17.54 6.49 2.64
CA ILE A 110 -16.54 7.41 3.20
C ILE A 110 -16.88 8.86 2.86
N VAL A 111 -17.29 9.15 1.61
CA VAL A 111 -17.66 10.50 1.17
C VAL A 111 -18.93 10.99 1.88
N LYS A 112 -19.91 10.09 2.09
CA LYS A 112 -21.19 10.39 2.76
C LYS A 112 -21.08 10.39 4.29
N GLY A 113 -19.99 9.88 4.86
CA GLY A 113 -19.82 9.72 6.31
C GLY A 113 -20.66 8.58 6.90
N GLU A 114 -21.03 7.60 6.08
CA GLU A 114 -21.81 6.43 6.47
C GLU A 114 -20.92 5.26 6.90
N GLY A 115 -21.52 4.22 7.50
CA GLY A 115 -20.81 3.01 7.87
C GLY A 115 -20.30 2.25 6.64
N ILE A 116 -19.07 1.71 6.74
CA ILE A 116 -18.48 0.90 5.68
C ILE A 116 -19.31 -0.39 5.51
N PRO A 117 -19.73 -0.75 4.28
CA PRO A 117 -20.51 -1.95 4.03
C PRO A 117 -19.70 -3.23 4.30
N VAL A 118 -20.39 -4.34 4.51
CA VAL A 118 -19.74 -5.65 4.68
C VAL A 118 -19.07 -6.05 3.35
N PRO A 119 -17.79 -6.45 3.36
CA PRO A 119 -17.08 -6.88 2.15
C PRO A 119 -17.69 -8.12 1.49
N GLY A 120 -17.58 -8.18 0.16
CA GLY A 120 -18.02 -9.31 -0.65
C GLY A 120 -16.92 -10.32 -0.92
N MET A 121 -17.15 -11.16 -1.94
CA MET A 121 -16.19 -12.17 -2.38
C MET A 121 -15.09 -11.54 -3.28
N PRO A 122 -13.79 -11.72 -2.93
CA PRO A 122 -12.66 -11.25 -3.75
C PRO A 122 -12.70 -11.76 -5.19
N GLU A 123 -12.33 -10.91 -6.16
CA GLU A 123 -12.27 -11.32 -7.55
C GLU A 123 -11.19 -12.38 -7.80
N SER A 124 -10.05 -12.30 -7.11
CA SER A 124 -8.98 -13.31 -7.19
C SER A 124 -9.49 -14.72 -6.86
N PHE A 125 -10.40 -14.87 -5.89
CA PHE A 125 -10.98 -16.16 -5.55
C PHE A 125 -11.92 -16.68 -6.65
N LYS A 126 -12.68 -15.78 -7.29
CA LYS A 126 -13.53 -16.13 -8.45
C LYS A 126 -12.69 -16.58 -9.64
N VAL A 127 -11.57 -15.88 -9.90
CA VAL A 127 -10.60 -16.25 -10.94
C VAL A 127 -10.02 -17.63 -10.65
N LEU A 128 -9.60 -17.90 -9.41
CA LEU A 128 -9.10 -19.21 -8.98
C LEU A 128 -10.09 -20.34 -9.27
N ILE A 129 -11.37 -20.17 -8.94
CA ILE A 129 -12.39 -21.20 -9.22
C ILE A 129 -12.55 -21.44 -10.72
N LYS A 130 -12.55 -20.37 -11.53
CA LYS A 130 -12.62 -20.49 -12.99
C LYS A 130 -11.39 -21.20 -13.56
N GLU A 131 -10.20 -20.93 -13.04
CA GLU A 131 -8.96 -21.60 -13.43
C GLU A 131 -8.99 -23.09 -13.08
N LEU A 132 -9.46 -23.47 -11.88
CA LEU A 132 -9.60 -24.89 -11.51
C LEU A 132 -10.64 -25.61 -12.38
N ARG A 133 -11.78 -24.97 -12.66
CA ARG A 133 -12.81 -25.51 -13.56
C ARG A 133 -12.30 -25.68 -14.99
N SER A 134 -11.38 -24.82 -15.45
CA SER A 134 -10.75 -24.96 -16.76
C SER A 134 -9.88 -26.23 -16.90
N LEU A 135 -9.42 -26.78 -15.77
CA LEU A 135 -8.68 -28.05 -15.70
C LEU A 135 -9.60 -29.28 -15.60
N SER A 136 -10.90 -29.13 -15.84
CA SER A 136 -11.92 -30.17 -15.64
C SER A 136 -12.11 -30.60 -14.18
N LEU A 137 -11.76 -29.74 -13.22
CA LEU A 137 -12.06 -29.98 -11.80
C LEU A 137 -13.40 -29.35 -11.45
N ASP A 138 -14.34 -30.14 -10.92
CA ASP A 138 -15.61 -29.62 -10.42
C ASP A 138 -15.44 -29.08 -9.00
N VAL A 139 -15.26 -27.76 -8.90
CA VAL A 139 -15.17 -27.03 -7.64
C VAL A 139 -16.49 -26.32 -7.40
N GLN A 140 -17.16 -26.66 -6.31
CA GLN A 140 -18.44 -26.08 -5.88
C GLN A 140 -18.30 -25.43 -4.50
N ILE A 141 -18.90 -24.26 -4.31
CA ILE A 141 -19.00 -23.62 -3.00
C ILE A 141 -20.33 -24.04 -2.39
N LEU A 142 -20.28 -24.76 -1.27
CA LEU A 142 -21.46 -25.18 -0.55
C LEU A 142 -21.67 -24.29 0.68
N ASN A 143 -22.91 -23.91 0.92
CA ASN A 143 -23.30 -23.28 2.18
C ASN A 143 -23.47 -24.33 3.29
N ALA A 144 -23.78 -23.88 4.51
CA ALA A 144 -23.99 -24.77 5.66
C ALA A 144 -25.15 -25.78 5.47
N GLN A 145 -26.08 -25.51 4.54
CA GLN A 145 -27.20 -26.38 4.19
C GLN A 145 -26.89 -27.31 3.00
N GLY A 146 -25.65 -27.33 2.49
CA GLY A 146 -25.25 -28.15 1.34
C GLY A 146 -25.79 -27.67 -0.01
N LYS A 147 -26.32 -26.45 -0.08
CA LYS A 147 -26.76 -25.82 -1.33
C LYS A 147 -25.59 -25.08 -1.97
N GLU A 148 -25.45 -25.23 -3.29
CA GLU A 148 -24.45 -24.50 -4.07
C GLU A 148 -24.74 -22.99 -4.04
N VAL A 149 -23.69 -22.22 -3.77
CA VAL A 149 -23.69 -20.76 -3.87
C VAL A 149 -23.18 -20.38 -5.25
N ASP A 150 -24.00 -19.71 -6.06
CA ASP A 150 -23.56 -19.28 -7.37
C ASP A 150 -22.58 -18.10 -7.25
N VAL A 151 -21.42 -18.25 -7.88
CA VAL A 151 -20.35 -17.25 -7.92
C VAL A 151 -20.55 -16.27 -9.08
N ARG A 152 -21.52 -16.54 -9.97
CA ARG A 152 -21.77 -15.77 -11.20
C ARG A 152 -22.61 -14.50 -10.99
N GLU A 153 -23.44 -14.42 -9.95
CA GLU A 153 -24.41 -13.32 -9.75
C GLU A 153 -23.75 -11.93 -9.56
N ASP A 154 -22.45 -11.87 -9.26
CA ASP A 154 -21.72 -10.62 -9.11
C ASP A 154 -21.23 -10.00 -10.44
N ILE A 155 -21.43 -10.65 -11.59
CA ILE A 155 -21.00 -10.10 -12.90
C ILE A 155 -22.11 -9.24 -13.50
N ASP A 156 -23.35 -9.72 -13.49
CA ASP A 156 -24.49 -8.99 -14.05
C ASP A 156 -24.77 -7.69 -13.27
N SER A 157 -24.51 -7.69 -11.95
CA SER A 157 -24.59 -6.48 -11.11
C SER A 157 -23.44 -5.48 -11.35
N LYS A 158 -22.28 -5.91 -11.89
CA LYS A 158 -21.18 -5.00 -12.26
C LYS A 158 -21.54 -4.16 -13.48
N ASP A 159 -22.22 -4.76 -14.47
CA ASP A 159 -22.61 -4.06 -15.70
C ASP A 159 -23.68 -2.99 -15.41
N GLU A 160 -24.67 -3.30 -14.57
CA GLU A 160 -25.69 -2.33 -14.13
C GLU A 160 -25.09 -1.16 -13.32
N ILE A 161 -24.14 -1.42 -12.42
CA ILE A 161 -23.51 -0.37 -11.62
C ILE A 161 -22.60 0.51 -12.47
N ASN A 162 -21.86 -0.07 -13.42
CA ASN A 162 -21.01 0.69 -14.32
C ASN A 162 -21.82 1.58 -15.28
N GLU A 163 -22.97 1.10 -15.78
CA GLU A 163 -23.91 1.91 -16.55
C GLU A 163 -24.49 3.08 -15.74
N ASN A 164 -24.85 2.84 -14.48
CA ASN A 164 -25.40 3.89 -13.62
C ASN A 164 -24.35 4.94 -13.25
N LEU A 165 -23.11 4.53 -12.99
CA LEU A 165 -22.00 5.44 -12.69
C LEU A 165 -21.64 6.32 -13.91
N MET A 166 -21.66 5.75 -15.12
CA MET A 166 -21.43 6.52 -16.35
C MET A 166 -22.55 7.53 -16.64
N LYS A 167 -23.80 7.24 -16.23
CA LYS A 167 -24.93 8.16 -16.32
C LYS A 167 -24.87 9.32 -15.33
N GLU A 168 -24.29 9.14 -14.14
CA GLU A 168 -24.14 10.23 -13.16
C GLU A 168 -22.98 11.19 -13.48
N ILE A 169 -22.01 10.76 -14.29
CA ILE A 169 -20.83 11.56 -14.67
C ILE A 169 -21.06 12.35 -15.97
N THR A 170 -22.06 11.98 -16.78
CA THR A 170 -22.43 12.63 -18.06
C THR A 170 -23.57 13.62 -17.87
#